data_AF-A0A0Q8NCH7-F1
#
_entry.id   AF-A0A0Q8NCH7-F1
#
_cell.length_a   1.000
_cell.length_b   1.000
_cell.length_c   1.000
_cell.angle_alpha   90.00
_cell.angle_beta   90.00
_cell.angle_gamma   90.00
#
_symmetry.space_group_name_H-M   'P 1'
#
loop_
_entity.id
_entity.type
_entity.pdbx_description
1 polymer ?
#
loop_
_entity_poly.entity_id
_entity_poly.type
_entity_poly.pdbx_seq_one_letter_code
_entity_poly.pdbx_strand_id
1 'polypeptide(L)' 'MNMKGYCYPKAIILQSVYFKLRFTLSYRDVEEIMKIRGVIASEESDD' A
#
# COMPACT_ATOMS: atom_id res chain seq x y z
N MET A 1 -20.36 -10.37 -2.60
CA MET A 1 -19.82 -9.06 -2.17
C MET A 1 -18.61 -8.79 -3.04
N ASN A 2 -18.80 -8.16 -4.21
CA ASN A 2 -17.67 -7.77 -5.03
C ASN A 2 -17.05 -6.54 -4.36
N MET A 3 -16.06 -6.76 -3.50
CA MET A 3 -15.11 -5.70 -3.17
C MET A 3 -14.35 -5.42 -4.46
N LYS A 4 -14.88 -4.50 -5.29
CA LYS A 4 -14.05 -3.68 -6.19
C LYS A 4 -13.18 -2.80 -5.29
N GLY A 5 -12.25 -3.46 -4.60
CA GLY A 5 -11.48 -2.92 -3.52
C GLY A 5 -10.05 -2.88 -3.98
N TYR A 6 -9.52 -1.68 -4.15
CA TYR A 6 -8.10 -1.40 -4.29
C TYR A 6 -7.28 -2.35 -3.42
N CYS A 7 -6.63 -3.34 -4.05
CA CYS A 7 -5.86 -4.32 -3.34
C CYS A 7 -4.38 -4.00 -3.56
N TYR A 8 -3.64 -3.82 -2.47
CA TYR A 8 -2.19 -3.72 -2.56
C TYR A 8 -1.59 -5.13 -2.61
N PRO A 9 -0.58 -5.38 -3.46
CA PRO A 9 0.14 -6.64 -3.43
C PRO A 9 0.67 -6.94 -2.02
N LYS A 10 0.65 -8.21 -1.61
CA LYS A 10 1.09 -8.64 -0.26
C LYS A 10 2.48 -8.11 0.12
N ALA A 11 3.39 -8.00 -0.86
CA ALA A 11 4.72 -7.43 -0.65
C ALA A 11 4.68 -5.96 -0.18
N ILE A 12 3.74 -5.15 -0.71
CA ILE A 12 3.56 -3.75 -0.32
C ILE A 12 3.05 -3.65 1.10
N ILE A 13 2.10 -4.52 1.49
CA ILE A 13 1.54 -4.57 2.84
C ILE A 13 2.63 -4.94 3.86
N LEU A 14 3.48 -5.92 3.53
CA LEU A 14 4.59 -6.30 4.41
C LEU A 14 5.62 -5.17 4.53
N GLN A 15 5.93 -4.50 3.43
CA GLN A 15 6.87 -3.39 3.41
C GLN A 15 6.36 -2.18 4.22
N SER A 16 5.06 -1.86 4.13
CA SER A 16 4.44 -0.76 4.89
C SER A 16 4.42 -1.05 6.39
N VAL A 17 4.09 -2.28 6.80
CA VAL A 17 4.15 -2.72 8.20
C VAL A 17 5.58 -2.69 8.72
N TYR A 18 6.56 -3.16 7.94
CA TYR A 18 7.97 -3.09 8.32
C TYR A 18 8.40 -1.64 8.58
N PHE A 19 8.07 -0.71 7.69
CA PHE A 19 8.43 0.70 7.88
C PHE A 19 7.76 1.34 9.09
N LYS A 20 6.47 1.04 9.30
CA LYS A 20 5.71 1.48 10.47
C LYS A 20 6.38 1.05 11.78
N LEU A 21 6.79 -0.22 11.87
CA LEU A 21 7.36 -0.80 13.10
C LEU A 21 8.85 -0.45 13.28
N ARG A 22 9.65 -0.49 12.20
CA ARG A 22 11.11 -0.32 12.28
C ARG A 22 11.55 1.12 12.45
N PHE A 23 10.80 2.05 11.88
CA PHE A 23 11.14 3.48 11.82
C PHE A 23 10.08 4.37 12.49
N THR A 24 9.09 3.76 13.16
CA THR A 24 8.01 4.48 13.88
C THR A 24 7.27 5.51 13.01
N LEU A 25 7.19 5.25 11.69
CA LEU A 25 6.59 6.19 10.75
C LEU A 25 5.08 6.36 10.95
N SER A 26 4.54 7.53 10.64
CA SER A 26 3.09 7.68 10.55
C SER A 26 2.55 6.94 9.32
N TYR A 27 1.24 6.69 9.28
CA TYR A 27 0.63 6.11 8.07
C TYR A 27 0.79 7.03 6.86
N ARG A 28 0.78 8.35 7.08
CA ARG A 28 1.00 9.36 6.05
C ARG A 28 2.40 9.26 5.47
N ASP A 29 3.43 9.13 6.31
CA ASP A 29 4.82 9.03 5.82
C ASP A 29 5.01 7.75 5.00
N VAL A 30 4.40 6.64 5.44
CA VAL A 30 4.44 5.38 4.69
C VAL A 30 3.72 5.53 3.34
N GLU A 31 2.56 6.19 3.32
CA GLU A 31 1.82 6.46 2.08
C GLU A 31 2.63 7.35 1.11
N GLU A 32 3.30 8.38 1.63
CA GLU A 32 4.15 9.27 0.84
C GLU A 32 5.37 8.54 0.28
N ILE A 33 6.02 7.69 1.08
CA ILE A 33 7.11 6.81 0.60
C ILE A 33 6.61 5.86 -0.50
N MET A 34 5.41 5.28 -0.35
CA MET A 34 4.83 4.40 -1.36
C MET A 34 4.52 5.16 -2.66
N LYS A 35 4.02 6.41 -2.56
CA LYS A 35 3.79 7.29 -3.70
C LYS A 35 5.08 7.65 -4.43
N ILE A 36 6.14 8.03 -3.70
CA ILE A 36 7.46 8.33 -4.28
C ILE A 36 8.02 7.11 -5.03
N ARG A 37 7.74 5.89 -4.54
CA ARG A 37 8.15 4.63 -5.17
C ARG A 37 7.27 4.21 -6.35
N GLY A 38 6.24 4.98 -6.70
CA GLY A 38 5.30 4.65 -7.78
C GLY A 38 4.40 3.46 -7.47
N VAL A 39 4.17 3.15 -6.20
CA VAL A 39 3.25 2.08 -5.80
C VAL A 39 1.82 2.59 -5.92
N ILE A 40 1.13 2.12 -6.96
CA ILE A 40 -0.28 2.39 -7.21
C ILE A 40 -1.07 1.15 -6.74
N ALA A 41 -2.19 1.37 -6.05
CA ALA A 41 -3.11 0.27 -5.82
C ALA A 41 -3.62 -0.24 -7.18
N SER A 42 -3.58 -1.53 -7.41
CA SER A 42 -4.21 -2.11 -8.59
C SER A 42 -5.73 -1.99 -8.43
N GLU A 43 -6.35 -1.14 -9.25
CA GLU A 43 -7.77 -1.23 -9.56
C GLU A 43 -7.96 -2.51 -10.37
N GLU A 44 -8.64 -3.50 -9.80
CA GLU A 44 -9.15 -4.62 -10.58
C GLU A 44 -10.37 -4.10 -11.36
N SER A 45 -10.13 -3.56 -12.55
CA SER A 45 -11.17 -3.24 -13.52
C SER A 45 -11.61 -4.54 -14.20
N ASP A 46 -12.69 -5.12 -13.71
CA ASP A 46 -13.43 -6.18 -14.40
C ASP A 46 -13.90 -5.63 -15.77
N ASP A 47 -13.28 -6.09 -16.85
CA ASP A 47 -13.86 -6.14 -18.20
C ASP A 47 -14.66 -7.46 -18.33
#